data_AF-A0A914N0F7-F1
#
_entry.id   AF-A0A914N0F7-F1
#
_cell.length_a   1.000
_cell.length_b   1.000
_cell.length_c   1.000
_cell.angle_alpha   90.00
_cell.angle_beta   90.00
_cell.angle_gamma   90.00
#
_symmetry.space_group_name_H-M   'P 1'
#
loop_
_entity.id
_entity.type
_entity.pdbx_description
1 polymer ?
#
loop_
_entity_poly.entity_id
_entity_poly.type
_entity_poly.pdbx_seq_one_letter_code
_entity_poly.pdbx_strand_id
1 'polypeptide(L)' 'MPPQLVELSPGMKVAEKWTIIKKLGAGAFGAVYHCKFGLREGALKTEPVDASMPLLAMEAHVLQELHRIK' A
#
# COMPACT_ATOMS: atom_id res chain seq x y z
N MET A 1 18.04 5.63 13.02
CA MET A 1 16.73 6.31 13.05
C MET A 1 15.67 5.24 12.82
N PRO A 2 14.47 5.32 13.41
CA PRO A 2 13.41 4.36 13.11
C PRO A 2 12.99 4.46 11.64
N PRO A 3 12.54 3.37 11.00
CA PRO A 3 12.12 3.39 9.60
C PRO A 3 11.03 4.43 9.37
N GLN A 4 11.18 5.24 8.33
CA GLN A 4 10.23 6.28 7.99
C GLN A 4 9.05 5.70 7.21
N LEU A 5 7.88 5.66 7.85
CA LEU A 5 6.64 5.28 7.18
C LEU A 5 6.28 6.27 6.07
N VAL A 6 5.84 5.73 4.93
CA VAL A 6 5.21 6.52 3.88
C VAL A 6 3.79 6.88 4.32
N GLU A 7 3.59 8.17 4.62
CA GLU A 7 2.30 8.75 4.98
C GLU A 7 1.59 9.32 3.74
N LEU A 8 0.35 8.89 3.52
CA LEU A 8 -0.48 9.37 2.41
C LEU A 8 -1.74 10.08 2.93
N SER A 9 -1.94 11.31 2.49
CA SER A 9 -3.08 12.13 2.91
C SER A 9 -4.35 11.83 2.13
N PRO A 10 -5.55 11.94 2.73
CA PRO A 10 -6.81 11.93 1.99
C PRO A 10 -6.80 12.92 0.81
N GLY A 11 -7.32 12.51 -0.34
CA GLY A 11 -7.31 13.28 -1.59
C GLY A 11 -6.04 13.14 -2.43
N MET A 12 -4.94 12.62 -1.86
CA MET A 12 -3.70 12.37 -2.62
C MET A 12 -3.94 11.34 -3.73
N LYS A 13 -3.39 11.61 -4.92
CA LYS A 13 -3.38 10.66 -6.04
C LYS A 13 -2.07 9.87 -6.06
N VAL A 14 -2.19 8.55 -6.15
CA VAL A 14 -1.05 7.63 -6.32
C VAL A 14 -1.11 7.02 -7.71
N ALA A 15 0.04 7.01 -8.40
CA ALA A 15 0.19 6.53 -9.77
C ALA A 15 -0.84 7.15 -10.75
N GLU A 16 -1.19 8.42 -10.55
CA GLU A 16 -2.20 9.19 -11.31
C GLU A 16 -3.60 8.57 -11.41
N LYS A 17 -3.89 7.54 -10.59
CA LYS A 17 -5.14 6.76 -10.69
C LYS A 17 -5.86 6.62 -9.36
N TRP A 18 -5.14 6.22 -8.31
CA TRP A 18 -5.77 5.88 -7.03
C TRP A 18 -5.84 7.10 -6.11
N THR A 19 -7.05 7.52 -5.75
CA THR A 19 -7.26 8.58 -4.76
C THR A 19 -7.36 7.97 -3.35
N ILE A 20 -6.53 8.44 -2.43
CA ILE A 20 -6.56 8.02 -1.03
C ILE A 20 -7.80 8.60 -0.35
N ILE A 21 -8.57 7.75 0.34
CA ILE A 21 -9.76 8.14 1.10
C ILE A 21 -9.43 8.31 2.58
N LYS A 22 -8.81 7.30 3.19
CA LYS A 22 -8.39 7.34 4.59
C LYS A 22 -7.37 6.24 4.90
N LYS A 23 -6.59 6.43 5.96
CA LYS A 23 -5.76 5.38 6.56
C LYS A 23 -6.66 4.33 7.22
N LEU A 24 -6.34 3.05 7.01
CA LEU A 24 -7.01 1.90 7.62
C LEU A 24 -6.22 1.39 8.83
N GLY A 25 -4.90 1.43 8.77
CA GLY A 25 -4.03 1.01 9.87
C GLY A 25 -2.55 1.17 9.53
N ALA A 26 -1.70 1.02 10.55
CA ALA A 26 -0.25 0.99 10.41
C ALA A 26 0.36 -0.02 11.39
N GLY A 27 1.50 -0.58 11.01
CA GLY A 27 2.29 -1.50 11.82
C GLY A 27 3.77 -1.41 11.45
N ALA A 28 4.58 -2.32 11.99
CA ALA A 28 6.03 -2.30 11.83
C ALA A 28 6.51 -2.36 10.37
N PHE A 29 5.72 -2.97 9.47
CA PHE A 29 6.09 -3.18 8.07
C PHE A 29 5.46 -2.17 7.10
N GLY A 30 4.71 -1.18 7.60
CA GLY A 30 4.07 -0.20 6.73
C GLY A 30 2.67 0.21 7.16
N ALA A 31 1.96 0.88 6.24
CA ALA A 31 0.61 1.36 6.44
C ALA A 31 -0.33 0.88 5.33
N VAL A 32 -1.62 0.78 5.65
CA VAL A 32 -2.68 0.40 4.71
C VAL A 32 -3.71 1.51 4.64
N TYR A 33 -4.15 1.84 3.43
CA TYR A 33 -5.08 2.92 3.13
C TYR A 33 -6.26 2.39 2.31
N HIS A 34 -7.44 2.95 2.53
CA HIS A 34 -8.56 2.81 1.60
C HIS A 34 -8.35 3.80 0.46
N CYS A 35 -8.40 3.32 -0.77
CA CYS A 35 -8.30 4.13 -1.98
C CYS A 35 -9.42 3.82 -2.98
N LYS A 36 -9.65 4.75 -3.92
CA LYS A 36 -10.63 4.59 -5.00
C LYS A 36 -10.05 4.93 -6.37
N PHE A 37 -10.56 4.26 -7.39
CA PHE A 37 -10.37 4.60 -8.80
C PHE A 37 -11.70 4.46 -9.54
N GLY A 38 -12.34 5.60 -9.85
CA GLY A 38 -13.71 5.61 -10.36
C GLY A 38 -14.68 4.98 -9.36
N LEU A 39 -15.40 3.93 -9.79
CA LEU A 39 -16.31 3.14 -8.94
C LEU A 39 -15.61 2.00 -8.17
N ARG A 40 -14.31 1.77 -8.41
CA ARG A 40 -13.55 0.69 -7.76
C ARG A 40 -12.99 1.16 -6.42
N GLU A 41 -13.16 0.34 -5.39
CA GLU A 41 -12.50 0.52 -4.08
C GLU A 41 -11.35 -0.47 -3.93
N GLY A 42 -10.34 -0.10 -3.14
CA GLY A 42 -9.18 -0.95 -2.89
C GLY A 42 -8.48 -0.62 -1.58
N ALA A 43 -7.62 -1.54 -1.16
CA ALA A 43 -6.63 -1.29 -0.11
C ALA A 43 -5.27 -1.04 -0.78
N LEU A 44 -4.61 0.07 -0.42
CA LEU A 44 -3.27 0.41 -0.87
C LEU A 44 -2.32 0.27 0.31
N LYS A 45 -1.31 -0.59 0.17
CA LYS A 45 -0.28 -0.81 1.17
C LYS A 45 1.00 -0.06 0.80
N THR A 46 1.63 0.56 1.77
CA THR A 46 2.95 1.18 1.66
C THR A 46 3.94 0.49 2.58
N GLU A 47 5.23 0.54 2.25
CA GLU A 47 6.33 0.12 3.14
C GLU A 47 7.29 1.31 3.41
N PRO A 48 8.08 1.29 4.49
CA PRO A 48 9.09 2.32 4.74
C PRO A 48 10.11 2.43 3.60
N VAL A 49 10.51 3.66 3.25
CA VAL A 49 11.46 3.91 2.15
C VAL A 49 12.86 3.37 2.49
N ASP A 50 13.19 3.36 3.77
CA ASP A 50 14.46 2.94 4.35
C ASP A 50 14.35 1.56 5.04
N ALA A 51 13.39 0.74 4.63
CA ALA A 51 13.24 -0.61 5.16
C ALA A 51 14.53 -1.43 4.91
N SER A 52 15.12 -1.97 5.99
CA SER A 52 16.31 -2.83 5.90
C SER A 52 16.06 -4.13 5.14
N MET A 53 14.81 -4.57 5.12
CA MET A 53 14.32 -5.71 4.35
C MET A 53 12.97 -5.33 3.74
N PRO A 54 12.92 -4.80 2.49
CA PRO A 54 11.67 -4.48 1.82
C PRO A 54 10.95 -5.78 1.44
N LEU A 55 9.65 -5.87 1.76
CA LEU A 55 8.84 -7.08 1.62
C LEU A 55 7.64 -6.90 0.71
N LEU A 56 7.27 -5.66 0.37
CA LEU A 56 6.08 -5.37 -0.43
C LEU A 56 6.15 -6.00 -1.83
N ALA A 57 7.35 -6.08 -2.41
CA ALA A 57 7.58 -6.75 -3.68
C ALA A 57 7.30 -8.26 -3.62
N MET A 58 7.74 -8.93 -2.54
CA MET A 58 7.48 -10.35 -2.32
C MET A 58 5.99 -10.61 -2.03
N GLU A 59 5.35 -9.75 -1.25
CA GLU A 59 3.90 -9.81 -1.00
C GLU A 59 3.10 -9.68 -2.30
N ALA A 60 3.47 -8.74 -3.17
CA ALA A 60 2.86 -8.58 -4.48
C ALA A 60 3.08 -9.82 -5.36
N HIS A 61 4.27 -10.43 -5.31
CA HIS A 61 4.57 -11.66 -6.05
C HIS A 61 3.68 -12.82 -5.59
N VAL A 62 3.61 -13.09 -4.28
CA VAL A 62 2.77 -14.16 -3.72
C VAL A 62 1.30 -13.93 -4.07
N LEU A 63 0.81 -12.69 -3.97
CA LEU A 63 -0.56 -12.34 -4.33
C LEU A 63 -0.86 -12.65 -5.81
N GLN A 64 0.07 -12.34 -6.71
CA GLN A 64 -0.07 -12.64 -8.14
C GLN A 64 -0.07 -14.15 -8.40
N GLU A 65 0.83 -14.91 -7.79
CA GLU A 65 0.88 -16.36 -7.95
C GLU A 65 -0.39 -17.04 -7.40
N LEU A 66 -0.87 -16.63 -6.23
CA LEU A 66 -2.15 -17.11 -5.69
C LEU A 66 -3.35 -16.78 -6.57
N HIS A 67 -3.30 -15.64 -7.28
CA HIS A 67 -4.35 -15.29 -8.24
C HIS A 67 -4.35 -16.19 -9.48
N ARG A 68 -3.17 -16.68 -9.92
CA ARG A 68 -3.03 -17.57 -11.09
C ARG A 68 -3.48 -19.01 -10.83
N ILE A 69 -3.50 -19.44 -9.57
CA ILE A 69 -3.89 -20.81 -9.18
C ILE A 69 -5.42 -20.96 -9.13
N LYS A 70 -6.18 -19.87 -9.32
CA LYS A 70 -7.64 -19.89 -9.40
C LYS A 70 -8.19 -20.33 -10.76
#